data_AF-A0A1Z8JVK0-F1
#
_entry.id   AF-A0A1Z8JVK0-F1
#
_cell.length_a   1.000
_cell.length_b   1.000
_cell.length_c   1.000
_cell.angle_alpha   90.00
_cell.angle_beta   90.00
_cell.angle_gamma   90.00
#
_symmetry.space_group_name_H-M   'P 1'
#
loop_
_entity.id
_entity.type
_entity.pdbx_description
1 polymer ?
#
loop_
_entity_poly.entity_id
_entity_poly.type
_entity_poly.pdbx_seq_one_letter_code
_entity_poly.pdbx_strand_id
1 'polypeptide(L)'
;MGFLGKKWKELVYTLTSNDRYAGYHTSKAVNSLTEYDSEGEEANDAKEIQDNIPVTADEKQQAQLVLDAWHIIEDVINLDMNNPDPNNNHFTLNSKNSQNYDYNYDMDFNLDLEEIPDAEDFMNSLSSPCTFKDLQVAQKHLGVKFPYPVIKYFQTHDGQEVAPSSTKKLGLMYGLQLLSLAEVITMTNYWRKVARKEENSKARLKAKADSISNDSKERPGSDDIINPQDDAIINNDPNFKIAAKINEITENDLKNYPDLMRNMSTHSKTDYLKKLPNQKSFPANKVKLQYASANWIPLVTDNAGNHIAIDLDPDVDGMVGQVIIFGRDYDTKYVVADNWGQFMSKFALDFEDPSNCKLDYDPDLGQFNLVYLDQSGNVVDGGYLEVLTRRVKGERL
;
A
#
# COMPACT_ATOMS: atom_id res chain seq x y z
N MET A 1 15.44 17.83 -40.29
CA MET A 1 14.92 16.64 -39.56
C MET A 1 15.29 16.88 -38.10
N GLY A 2 14.41 17.07 -37.12
CA GLY A 2 13.13 16.42 -36.86
C GLY A 2 12.54 17.02 -35.58
N PHE A 3 11.85 18.16 -35.71
CA PHE A 3 11.12 18.82 -34.61
C PHE A 3 9.85 18.03 -34.20
N LEU A 4 9.42 17.09 -35.05
CA LEU A 4 8.32 16.15 -34.80
C LEU A 4 8.75 14.88 -34.03
N GLY A 5 10.06 14.61 -33.90
CA GLY A 5 10.55 13.38 -33.23
C GLY A 5 10.63 13.48 -31.70
N LYS A 6 10.86 14.69 -31.15
CA LYS A 6 10.97 14.90 -29.69
C LYS A 6 9.60 14.90 -28.99
N LYS A 7 8.58 15.55 -29.59
CA LYS A 7 7.20 15.51 -29.06
C LYS A 7 6.56 14.12 -29.11
N TRP A 8 6.95 13.26 -30.04
CA TRP A 8 6.45 11.89 -30.11
C TRP A 8 7.07 10.99 -29.04
N LYS A 9 8.31 11.26 -28.59
CA LYS A 9 8.91 10.54 -27.46
C LYS A 9 8.33 10.96 -26.11
N GLU A 10 7.98 12.23 -25.91
CA GLU A 10 7.21 12.68 -24.73
C GLU A 10 5.78 12.12 -24.70
N LEU A 11 5.11 12.03 -25.85
CA LEU A 11 3.79 11.40 -25.98
C LEU A 11 3.82 9.89 -25.75
N VAL A 12 4.90 9.21 -26.17
CA VAL A 12 5.07 7.78 -25.89
C VAL A 12 5.45 7.57 -24.42
N TYR A 13 6.26 8.45 -23.80
CA TYR A 13 6.63 8.33 -22.39
C TYR A 13 5.43 8.57 -21.45
N THR A 14 4.59 9.58 -21.71
CA THR A 14 3.31 9.79 -21.00
C THR A 14 2.26 8.68 -21.24
N LEU A 15 2.45 7.85 -22.27
CA LEU A 15 1.64 6.66 -22.52
C LEU A 15 2.28 5.37 -21.97
N THR A 16 3.55 5.38 -21.55
CA THR A 16 4.28 4.21 -21.01
C THR A 16 4.61 4.31 -19.52
N SER A 17 4.77 5.50 -18.95
CA SER A 17 4.76 5.70 -17.50
C SER A 17 3.32 5.86 -17.03
N ASN A 18 2.70 4.72 -16.72
CA ASN A 18 1.39 4.67 -16.06
C ASN A 18 1.55 5.08 -14.58
N ASP A 19 2.00 6.30 -14.35
CA ASP A 19 2.11 6.89 -13.02
C ASP A 19 0.74 7.47 -12.63
N ARG A 20 -0.13 6.60 -12.08
CA ARG A 20 -1.56 6.87 -11.83
C ARG A 20 -1.94 6.92 -10.34
N TYR A 21 -0.97 7.01 -9.44
CA TYR A 21 -1.20 7.06 -7.99
C TYR A 21 -1.08 8.47 -7.38
N ALA A 22 -0.66 9.48 -8.14
CA ALA A 22 -0.44 10.86 -7.65
C ALA A 22 -1.72 11.67 -7.35
N GLY A 23 -2.91 11.10 -7.51
CA GLY A 23 -4.19 11.83 -7.40
C GLY A 23 -4.98 11.57 -6.12
N TYR A 24 -4.48 10.77 -5.19
CA TYR A 24 -5.22 10.35 -4.00
C TYR A 24 -4.87 11.24 -2.80
N HIS A 25 -5.39 12.46 -2.79
CA HIS A 25 -5.39 13.30 -1.59
C HIS A 25 -6.83 13.53 -1.13
N THR A 26 -7.11 13.07 0.09
CA THR A 26 -8.42 12.94 0.71
C THR A 26 -8.88 14.24 1.34
N SER A 27 -10.12 14.64 1.03
CA SER A 27 -10.89 15.54 1.91
C SER A 27 -12.40 15.25 1.91
N LYS A 28 -12.88 14.25 1.16
CA LYS A 28 -14.33 13.96 1.01
C LYS A 28 -14.80 12.59 1.48
N ALA A 29 -13.93 11.57 1.54
CA ALA A 29 -14.36 10.23 1.95
C ALA A 29 -14.78 10.19 3.42
N VAL A 30 -14.06 10.89 4.30
CA VAL A 30 -14.29 10.88 5.76
C VAL A 30 -15.60 11.57 6.14
N ASN A 31 -15.94 12.71 5.52
CA ASN A 31 -17.20 13.40 5.80
C ASN A 31 -18.44 12.63 5.33
N SER A 32 -18.30 11.71 4.37
CA SER A 32 -19.41 10.86 3.90
C SER A 32 -19.70 9.66 4.82
N LEU A 33 -18.76 9.30 5.70
CA LEU A 33 -18.91 8.19 6.64
C LEU A 33 -19.59 8.63 7.95
N THR A 34 -19.62 9.92 8.24
CA THR A 34 -20.19 10.51 9.46
C THR A 34 -21.69 10.83 9.38
N GLU A 35 -22.31 10.72 8.21
CA GLU A 35 -23.74 11.05 8.01
C GLU A 35 -24.73 9.96 8.49
N TYR A 36 -24.25 8.86 9.07
CA TYR A 36 -25.14 7.90 9.74
C TYR A 36 -25.37 8.25 11.21
N ASP A 37 -26.56 8.81 11.44
CA ASP A 37 -27.34 8.94 12.67
C ASP A 37 -26.63 9.58 13.87
N SER A 38 -26.84 10.89 14.00
CA SER A 38 -26.69 11.65 15.23
C SER A 38 -27.95 11.52 16.11
N GLU A 39 -28.03 10.48 16.94
CA GLU A 39 -28.81 10.55 18.18
C GLU A 39 -27.94 10.04 19.33
N GLY A 40 -27.81 10.88 20.36
CA GLY A 40 -26.67 10.90 21.26
C GLY A 40 -26.59 9.78 22.30
N GLU A 41 -25.35 9.39 22.59
CA GLU A 41 -24.89 8.77 23.83
C GLU A 41 -23.35 8.87 23.89
N GLU A 42 -22.83 10.10 23.81
CA GLU A 42 -21.39 10.36 23.73
C GLU A 42 -20.78 10.65 25.12
N ALA A 43 -20.17 9.63 25.74
CA ALA A 43 -18.92 9.74 26.53
C ALA A 43 -18.67 8.49 27.40
N ASN A 44 -19.73 7.84 27.91
CA ASN A 44 -19.58 6.76 28.89
C ASN A 44 -19.41 5.37 28.24
N ASP A 45 -20.08 5.12 27.11
CA ASP A 45 -20.03 3.81 26.42
C ASP A 45 -18.70 3.55 25.69
N ALA A 46 -18.01 4.59 25.21
CA ALA A 46 -16.75 4.44 24.52
C ALA A 46 -15.64 3.86 25.42
N LYS A 47 -15.70 4.13 26.73
CA LYS A 47 -14.77 3.59 27.73
C LYS A 47 -15.15 2.18 28.16
N GLU A 48 -16.44 1.85 28.15
CA GLU A 48 -16.97 0.55 28.60
C GLU A 48 -16.91 -0.53 27.51
N ILE A 49 -16.89 -0.15 26.22
CA ILE A 49 -16.78 -1.09 25.09
C ILE A 49 -15.31 -1.45 24.81
N GLN A 50 -14.36 -0.55 25.08
CA GLN A 50 -12.91 -0.79 24.88
C GLN A 50 -12.36 -1.95 25.72
N ASP A 51 -12.97 -2.21 26.90
CA ASP A 51 -12.55 -3.26 27.84
C ASP A 51 -13.24 -4.61 27.62
N ASN A 52 -14.22 -4.72 26.71
CA ASN A 52 -15.06 -5.92 26.57
C ASN A 52 -14.72 -6.84 25.38
N ILE A 53 -13.69 -6.52 24.59
CA ILE A 53 -13.07 -7.51 23.70
C ILE A 53 -11.90 -8.12 24.46
N PRO A 54 -11.87 -9.44 24.74
CA PRO A 54 -10.75 -10.06 25.41
C PRO A 54 -9.51 -10.02 24.52
N VAL A 55 -8.71 -8.97 24.68
CA VAL A 55 -7.39 -8.82 24.06
C VAL A 55 -6.38 -9.61 24.88
N THR A 56 -5.62 -10.48 24.21
CA THR A 56 -4.63 -11.31 24.89
C THR A 56 -3.46 -10.48 25.44
N ALA A 57 -2.73 -11.02 26.43
CA ALA A 57 -1.54 -10.34 26.95
C ALA A 57 -0.47 -10.15 25.85
N ASP A 58 -0.36 -11.11 24.93
CA ASP A 58 0.54 -11.04 23.77
C ASP A 58 0.15 -9.90 22.82
N GLU A 59 -1.12 -9.79 22.45
CA GLU A 59 -1.61 -8.67 21.62
C GLU A 59 -1.39 -7.30 22.27
N LYS A 60 -1.52 -7.20 23.61
CA LYS A 60 -1.19 -5.97 24.34
C LYS A 60 0.29 -5.63 24.25
N GLN A 61 1.18 -6.63 24.37
CA GLN A 61 2.62 -6.44 24.20
C GLN A 61 2.95 -6.00 22.77
N GLN A 62 2.34 -6.62 21.76
CA GLN A 62 2.53 -6.21 20.35
C GLN A 62 2.05 -4.77 20.13
N ALA A 63 0.93 -4.36 20.71
CA ALA A 63 0.45 -2.98 20.63
C ALA A 63 1.35 -1.98 21.36
N GLN A 64 2.02 -2.40 22.44
CA GLN A 64 3.04 -1.58 23.10
C GLN A 64 4.25 -1.35 22.19
N LEU A 65 4.70 -2.36 21.45
CA LEU A 65 5.78 -2.18 20.47
C LEU A 65 5.43 -1.15 19.39
N VAL A 66 4.16 -1.06 18.98
CA VAL A 66 3.69 -0.04 18.05
C VAL A 66 3.77 1.35 18.65
N LEU A 67 3.36 1.52 19.91
CA LEU A 67 3.48 2.79 20.63
C LEU A 67 4.93 3.24 20.76
N ASP A 68 5.80 2.33 21.22
CA ASP A 68 7.21 2.62 21.43
C ASP A 68 7.88 3.00 20.10
N ALA A 69 7.55 2.29 19.01
CA ALA A 69 8.04 2.60 17.67
C ALA A 69 7.62 4.01 17.22
N TRP A 70 6.35 4.39 17.43
CA TRP A 70 5.88 5.72 17.07
C TRP A 70 6.57 6.83 17.86
N HIS A 71 6.73 6.66 19.17
CA HIS A 71 7.47 7.64 19.98
C HIS A 71 8.91 7.84 19.47
N ILE A 72 9.60 6.75 19.12
CA ILE A 72 10.96 6.85 18.53
C ILE A 72 10.94 7.67 17.24
N ILE A 73 10.00 7.37 16.33
CA ILE A 73 9.87 8.08 15.05
C ILE A 73 9.57 9.57 15.27
N GLU A 74 8.59 9.89 16.11
CA GLU A 74 8.23 11.27 16.42
C GLU A 74 9.37 12.02 17.11
N ASP A 75 10.07 11.39 18.06
CA ASP A 75 11.21 11.98 18.76
C ASP A 75 12.35 12.29 17.78
N VAL A 76 12.66 11.37 16.86
CA VAL A 76 13.67 11.58 15.80
C VAL A 76 13.30 12.78 14.93
N ILE A 77 12.07 12.84 14.43
CA ILE A 77 11.62 13.96 13.57
C ILE A 77 11.67 15.28 14.36
N ASN A 78 11.19 15.28 15.61
CA ASN A 78 11.23 16.46 16.47
C ASN A 78 12.65 16.92 16.80
N LEU A 79 13.60 15.99 16.97
CA LEU A 79 15.02 16.31 17.18
C LEU A 79 15.62 16.98 15.94
N ASP A 80 15.38 16.42 14.75
CA ASP A 80 15.83 16.99 13.48
C ASP A 80 15.24 18.40 13.25
N MET A 81 13.98 18.65 13.64
CA MET A 81 13.32 19.96 13.56
C MET A 81 13.93 21.00 14.52
N ASN A 82 14.10 20.63 15.80
CA ASN A 82 14.40 21.59 16.86
C ASN A 82 15.90 21.76 17.15
N ASN A 83 16.72 20.79 16.78
CA ASN A 83 18.16 20.80 17.03
C ASN A 83 18.94 20.16 15.88
N PRO A 84 18.93 20.77 14.68
CA PRO A 84 19.53 20.17 13.51
C PRO A 84 21.06 20.03 13.67
N ASP A 85 21.57 18.79 13.66
CA ASP A 85 22.99 18.47 13.57
C ASP A 85 23.33 18.03 12.13
N PRO A 86 24.18 18.76 11.40
CA PRO A 86 24.55 18.41 10.02
C PRO A 86 25.27 17.06 9.88
N ASN A 87 25.66 16.40 10.98
CA ASN A 87 26.27 15.07 10.97
C ASN A 87 25.34 13.96 11.48
N ASN A 88 24.15 14.29 11.99
CA ASN A 88 23.29 13.34 12.71
C ASN A 88 21.80 13.62 12.49
N ASN A 89 21.42 13.96 11.26
CA ASN A 89 20.04 14.23 10.86
C ASN A 89 19.61 13.29 9.71
N HIS A 90 18.34 12.92 9.71
CA HIS A 90 17.69 12.08 8.71
C HIS A 90 17.28 12.89 7.47
N PHE A 91 16.83 14.13 7.68
CA PHE A 91 16.22 14.96 6.63
C PHE A 91 17.16 16.01 6.04
N THR A 92 18.48 15.81 6.14
CA THR A 92 19.46 16.72 5.52
C THR A 92 19.98 16.19 4.20
N LEU A 93 20.19 17.09 3.23
CA LEU A 93 20.95 16.75 2.03
C LEU A 93 22.40 16.47 2.42
N ASN A 94 22.89 15.25 2.13
CA ASN A 94 24.27 14.90 2.43
C ASN A 94 25.22 15.67 1.51
N SER A 95 25.77 16.78 2.02
CA SER A 95 26.70 17.66 1.31
C SER A 95 27.96 16.96 0.79
N LYS A 96 28.38 15.83 1.40
CA LYS A 96 29.53 15.04 0.93
C LYS A 96 29.27 14.32 -0.39
N ASN A 97 28.00 14.05 -0.72
CA ASN A 97 27.56 13.49 -2.00
C ASN A 97 26.96 14.55 -2.96
N SER A 98 26.85 15.81 -2.53
CA SER A 98 26.54 16.93 -3.44
C SER A 98 27.54 17.07 -4.59
N GLN A 99 28.73 16.46 -4.49
CA GLN A 99 29.74 16.40 -5.56
C GLN A 99 29.49 15.27 -6.58
N ASN A 100 28.59 14.32 -6.29
CA ASN A 100 28.13 13.29 -7.24
C ASN A 100 26.91 13.72 -8.06
N TYR A 101 26.24 14.80 -7.64
CA TYR A 101 25.42 15.57 -8.56
C TYR A 101 26.38 16.32 -9.46
N ASP A 102 26.69 15.73 -10.62
CA ASP A 102 27.39 16.42 -11.68
C ASP A 102 26.46 17.55 -12.18
N TYR A 103 26.51 18.69 -11.50
CA TYR A 103 25.85 19.94 -11.89
C TYR A 103 26.40 20.49 -13.23
N ASN A 104 27.11 19.68 -14.02
CA ASN A 104 27.55 19.99 -15.38
C ASN A 104 26.58 19.51 -16.47
N TYR A 105 25.34 19.16 -16.13
CA TYR A 105 24.28 19.24 -17.13
C TYR A 105 23.83 20.69 -17.21
N ASP A 106 24.17 21.36 -18.32
CA ASP A 106 23.66 22.68 -18.73
C ASP A 106 22.12 22.73 -18.63
N MET A 107 21.61 23.00 -17.44
CA MET A 107 20.18 23.06 -17.16
C MET A 107 19.96 24.26 -16.24
N ASP A 108 19.26 25.25 -16.78
CA ASP A 108 18.49 26.26 -16.06
C ASP A 108 17.41 25.59 -15.17
N PHE A 109 17.80 24.66 -14.29
CA PHE A 109 16.94 24.13 -13.24
C PHE A 109 17.17 25.00 -12.01
N ASN A 110 16.37 26.05 -11.87
CA ASN A 110 16.09 26.62 -10.56
C ASN A 110 15.40 25.50 -9.76
N LEU A 111 16.18 24.61 -9.14
CA LEU A 111 15.66 23.77 -8.06
C LEU A 111 15.19 24.73 -6.99
N ASP A 112 13.87 24.87 -6.86
CA ASP A 112 13.30 25.66 -5.80
C ASP A 112 13.66 24.98 -4.49
N LEU A 113 14.45 25.65 -3.65
CA LEU A 113 14.88 25.09 -2.37
C LEU A 113 13.67 24.78 -1.48
N GLU A 114 12.52 25.40 -1.75
CA GLU A 114 11.25 25.10 -1.09
C GLU A 114 10.67 23.72 -1.46
N GLU A 115 11.12 23.09 -2.55
CA GLU A 115 10.66 21.75 -2.96
C GLU A 115 11.40 20.60 -2.26
N ILE A 116 12.53 20.85 -1.58
CA ILE A 116 13.24 19.84 -0.79
C ILE A 116 12.44 19.60 0.49
N PRO A 117 11.99 18.36 0.78
CA PRO A 117 11.32 18.04 2.02
C PRO A 117 12.23 18.23 3.23
N ASP A 118 11.68 18.71 4.35
CA ASP A 118 12.37 18.76 5.63
C ASP A 118 11.62 17.97 6.73
N ALA A 119 12.17 17.96 7.94
CA ALA A 119 11.58 17.25 9.06
C ALA A 119 10.15 17.74 9.40
N GLU A 120 9.87 19.03 9.21
CA GLU A 120 8.54 19.61 9.44
C GLU A 120 7.53 19.10 8.40
N ASP A 121 7.93 19.00 7.13
CA ASP A 121 7.11 18.37 6.09
C ASP A 121 6.73 16.92 6.44
N PHE A 122 7.68 16.12 6.93
CA PHE A 122 7.40 14.73 7.35
C PHE A 122 6.49 14.68 8.58
N MET A 123 6.72 15.52 9.59
CA MET A 123 5.84 15.60 10.77
C MET A 123 4.42 16.00 10.37
N ASN A 124 4.27 17.03 9.55
CA ASN A 124 2.98 17.53 9.09
C ASN A 124 2.26 16.55 8.16
N SER A 125 2.98 15.61 7.55
CA SER A 125 2.36 14.53 6.77
C SER A 125 1.65 13.50 7.63
N LEU A 126 1.99 13.36 8.92
CA LEU A 126 1.36 12.37 9.81
C LEU A 126 -0.05 12.81 10.20
N SER A 127 -1.03 12.00 9.82
CA SER A 127 -2.45 12.31 10.06
C SER A 127 -2.84 12.11 11.51
N SER A 128 -3.88 12.83 11.95
CA SER A 128 -4.44 12.67 13.29
C SER A 128 -4.94 11.25 13.57
N PRO A 129 -4.96 10.79 14.83
CA PRO A 129 -5.44 9.47 15.21
C PRO A 129 -6.87 9.14 14.70
N CYS A 130 -7.08 7.91 14.27
CA CYS A 130 -8.43 7.37 14.08
C CYS A 130 -9.18 7.23 15.41
N THR A 131 -10.48 7.50 15.39
CA THR A 131 -11.35 7.19 16.53
C THR A 131 -11.70 5.69 16.56
N PHE A 132 -12.20 5.24 17.71
CA PHE A 132 -12.76 3.88 17.83
C PHE A 132 -13.90 3.63 16.82
N LYS A 133 -14.73 4.65 16.55
CA LYS A 133 -15.84 4.55 15.60
C LYS A 133 -15.34 4.33 14.18
N ASP A 134 -14.30 5.06 13.76
CA ASP A 134 -13.70 4.91 12.43
C ASP A 134 -13.20 3.48 12.21
N LEU A 135 -12.46 2.94 13.19
CA LEU A 135 -11.93 1.59 13.15
C LEU A 135 -13.01 0.52 13.19
N GLN A 136 -14.11 0.75 13.94
CA GLN A 136 -15.25 -0.16 13.96
C GLN A 136 -15.97 -0.17 12.59
N VAL A 137 -16.18 1.00 12.00
CA VAL A 137 -16.80 1.15 10.66
C VAL A 137 -15.92 0.49 9.60
N ALA A 138 -14.62 0.71 9.61
CA ALA A 138 -13.67 0.11 8.68
C ALA A 138 -13.67 -1.43 8.77
N GLN A 139 -13.57 -1.98 9.98
CA GLN A 139 -13.63 -3.44 10.21
C GLN A 139 -14.95 -4.04 9.75
N LYS A 140 -16.08 -3.37 10.04
CA LYS A 140 -17.41 -3.78 9.57
C LYS A 140 -17.52 -3.73 8.04
N HIS A 141 -17.03 -2.66 7.42
CA HIS A 141 -17.05 -2.49 5.96
C HIS A 141 -16.20 -3.55 5.26
N LEU A 142 -15.00 -3.81 5.80
CA LEU A 142 -14.10 -4.82 5.25
C LEU A 142 -14.54 -6.25 5.60
N GLY A 143 -15.37 -6.44 6.62
CA GLY A 143 -15.76 -7.77 7.11
C GLY A 143 -14.58 -8.52 7.75
N VAL A 144 -13.63 -7.80 8.35
CA VAL A 144 -12.44 -8.36 9.00
C VAL A 144 -12.31 -7.79 10.41
N LYS A 145 -11.56 -8.49 11.27
CA LYS A 145 -11.10 -7.94 12.54
C LYS A 145 -9.63 -7.59 12.41
N PHE A 146 -9.26 -6.37 12.74
CA PHE A 146 -7.86 -5.97 12.79
C PHE A 146 -7.20 -6.53 14.05
N PRO A 147 -5.96 -7.04 13.94
CA PRO A 147 -5.15 -7.34 15.12
C PRO A 147 -5.01 -6.08 16.00
N TYR A 148 -4.98 -6.28 17.32
CA TYR A 148 -4.87 -5.16 18.26
C TYR A 148 -3.69 -4.19 18.00
N PRO A 149 -2.46 -4.63 17.62
CA PRO A 149 -1.39 -3.69 17.26
C PRO A 149 -1.73 -2.81 16.03
N VAL A 150 -2.54 -3.29 15.09
CA VAL A 150 -2.98 -2.51 13.92
C VAL A 150 -4.03 -1.47 14.33
N ILE A 151 -4.94 -1.83 15.24
CA ILE A 151 -5.86 -0.85 15.86
C ILE A 151 -5.04 0.23 16.55
N LYS A 152 -4.02 -0.15 17.32
CA LYS A 152 -3.19 0.81 18.05
C LYS A 152 -2.36 1.71 17.13
N TYR A 153 -1.88 1.18 16.00
CA TYR A 153 -1.20 1.94 14.95
C TYR A 153 -2.05 3.10 14.42
N PHE A 154 -3.30 2.81 14.03
CA PHE A 154 -4.23 3.83 13.54
C PHE A 154 -4.73 4.79 14.64
N GLN A 155 -4.78 4.33 15.90
CA GLN A 155 -5.05 5.18 17.06
C GLN A 155 -3.88 6.10 17.44
N THR A 156 -2.74 6.02 16.76
CA THR A 156 -1.63 6.96 16.90
C THR A 156 -1.57 7.89 15.69
N HIS A 157 -1.54 7.35 14.46
CA HIS A 157 -1.64 8.15 13.22
C HIS A 157 -2.49 7.45 12.17
N ASP A 158 -3.37 8.21 11.50
CA ASP A 158 -4.17 7.73 10.37
C ASP A 158 -3.39 7.75 9.04
N GLY A 159 -2.21 7.11 9.03
CA GLY A 159 -1.32 7.12 7.88
C GLY A 159 -0.69 8.48 7.60
N GLN A 160 -0.33 8.71 6.33
CA GLN A 160 0.20 9.98 5.85
C GLN A 160 -0.80 10.67 4.91
N GLU A 161 -1.07 11.94 5.16
CA GLU A 161 -1.76 12.84 4.23
C GLU A 161 -0.77 13.83 3.63
N VAL A 162 -0.68 13.83 2.30
CA VAL A 162 0.02 14.90 1.58
C VAL A 162 -1.01 15.97 1.24
N ALA A 163 -0.71 17.21 1.61
CA ALA A 163 -1.60 18.33 1.34
C ALA A 163 -1.90 18.41 -0.18
N PRO A 164 -3.16 18.64 -0.61
CA PRO A 164 -3.52 18.71 -2.04
C PRO A 164 -2.76 19.78 -2.83
N SER A 165 -2.21 20.78 -2.15
CA SER A 165 -1.39 21.84 -2.72
C SER A 165 0.09 21.48 -2.81
N SER A 166 0.52 20.40 -2.17
CA SER A 166 1.90 19.93 -2.18
C SER A 166 2.12 18.98 -3.36
N THR A 167 3.18 19.24 -4.13
CA THR A 167 3.70 18.31 -5.13
C THR A 167 4.66 17.29 -4.50
N LYS A 168 5.05 17.49 -3.23
CA LYS A 168 5.98 16.60 -2.50
C LYS A 168 5.26 15.33 -2.09
N LYS A 169 5.53 14.20 -2.75
CA LYS A 169 5.14 12.89 -2.19
C LYS A 169 6.14 12.49 -1.11
N LEU A 170 5.64 12.30 0.10
CA LEU A 170 6.45 11.97 1.26
C LEU A 170 6.17 10.53 1.67
N GLY A 171 7.17 9.66 1.52
CA GLY A 171 7.12 8.31 2.09
C GLY A 171 8.01 8.22 3.31
N LEU A 172 7.41 8.21 4.51
CA LEU A 172 8.17 8.19 5.76
C LEU A 172 9.00 6.90 5.90
N MET A 173 8.48 5.78 5.39
CA MET A 173 9.19 4.50 5.42
C MET A 173 10.11 4.38 4.22
N TYR A 174 11.13 5.25 4.18
CA TYR A 174 12.17 5.30 3.13
C TYR A 174 11.58 5.34 1.72
N GLY A 175 10.67 6.31 1.50
CA GLY A 175 9.99 6.52 0.23
C GLY A 175 8.66 5.76 0.11
N LEU A 176 8.38 4.82 1.02
CA LEU A 176 7.07 4.16 1.09
C LEU A 176 6.09 4.99 1.94
N GLN A 177 4.88 5.18 1.42
CA GLN A 177 3.81 5.92 2.08
C GLN A 177 3.02 5.02 3.03
N LEU A 178 2.73 5.54 4.22
CA LEU A 178 1.79 4.95 5.16
C LEU A 178 0.35 5.26 4.71
N LEU A 179 -0.45 4.23 4.45
CA LEU A 179 -1.83 4.41 4.02
C LEU A 179 -2.72 4.88 5.17
N SER A 180 -3.57 5.87 4.91
CA SER A 180 -4.71 6.18 5.77
C SER A 180 -5.72 5.03 5.79
N LEU A 181 -6.56 4.96 6.81
CA LEU A 181 -7.60 3.95 6.99
C LEU A 181 -8.58 3.93 5.79
N ALA A 182 -8.87 5.11 5.23
CA ALA A 182 -9.68 5.24 4.02
C ALA A 182 -9.00 4.64 2.79
N GLU A 183 -7.69 4.86 2.62
CA GLU A 183 -6.91 4.24 1.55
C GLU A 183 -6.75 2.73 1.77
N VAL A 184 -6.58 2.26 3.01
CA VAL A 184 -6.57 0.83 3.33
C VAL A 184 -7.86 0.16 2.89
N ILE A 185 -9.02 0.76 3.17
CA ILE A 185 -10.32 0.24 2.70
C ILE A 185 -10.34 0.17 1.17
N THR A 186 -9.94 1.26 0.52
CA THR A 186 -9.94 1.40 -0.94
C THR A 186 -9.04 0.34 -1.60
N MET A 187 -7.80 0.23 -1.13
CA MET A 187 -6.80 -0.70 -1.66
C MET A 187 -7.16 -2.14 -1.37
N THR A 188 -7.71 -2.45 -0.19
CA THR A 188 -8.22 -3.79 0.13
C THR A 188 -9.32 -4.20 -0.85
N ASN A 189 -10.27 -3.30 -1.14
CA ASN A 189 -11.35 -3.56 -2.09
C ASN A 189 -10.84 -3.69 -3.54
N TYR A 190 -9.84 -2.91 -3.94
CA TYR A 190 -9.17 -3.07 -5.23
C TYR A 190 -8.55 -4.47 -5.36
N TRP A 191 -7.75 -4.90 -4.38
CA TRP A 191 -7.11 -6.21 -4.40
C TRP A 191 -8.10 -7.37 -4.31
N ARG A 192 -9.22 -7.20 -3.61
CA ARG A 192 -10.37 -8.15 -3.66
C ARG A 192 -10.92 -8.31 -5.07
N LYS A 193 -11.05 -7.21 -5.82
CA LYS A 193 -11.49 -7.27 -7.22
C LYS A 193 -10.47 -7.99 -8.11
N VAL A 194 -9.17 -7.79 -7.86
CA VAL A 194 -8.10 -8.52 -8.56
C VAL A 194 -8.17 -10.01 -8.27
N ALA A 195 -8.30 -10.41 -6.99
CA ALA A 195 -8.42 -11.81 -6.58
C ALA A 195 -9.61 -12.51 -7.25
N ARG A 196 -10.78 -11.87 -7.30
CA ARG A 196 -11.97 -12.41 -7.99
C ARG A 196 -11.73 -12.63 -9.47
N LYS A 197 -11.04 -11.70 -10.15
CA LYS A 197 -10.71 -11.85 -11.57
C LYS A 197 -9.76 -13.01 -11.81
N GLU A 198 -8.77 -13.18 -10.93
CA GLU A 198 -7.84 -14.31 -10.98
C GLU A 198 -8.57 -15.64 -10.81
N GLU A 199 -9.44 -15.76 -9.80
CA GLU A 199 -10.22 -16.96 -9.52
C GLU A 199 -11.16 -17.32 -10.69
N ASN A 200 -11.91 -16.35 -11.20
CA ASN A 200 -12.78 -16.54 -12.35
C ASN A 200 -12.00 -16.98 -13.61
N SER A 201 -10.80 -16.42 -13.81
CA SER A 201 -9.92 -16.82 -14.93
C SER A 201 -9.46 -18.28 -14.77
N LYS A 202 -8.99 -18.67 -13.58
CA LYS A 202 -8.59 -20.06 -13.28
C LYS A 202 -9.75 -21.04 -13.47
N ALA A 203 -10.95 -20.70 -13.01
CA ALA A 203 -12.15 -21.52 -13.17
C ALA A 203 -12.50 -21.71 -14.66
N ARG A 204 -12.46 -20.65 -15.46
CA ARG A 204 -12.69 -20.69 -16.92
C ARG A 204 -11.66 -21.56 -17.65
N LEU A 205 -10.38 -21.43 -17.29
CA LEU A 205 -9.30 -22.24 -17.87
C LEU A 205 -9.46 -23.73 -17.53
N LYS A 206 -9.85 -24.05 -16.29
CA LYS A 206 -10.13 -25.43 -15.85
C LYS A 206 -11.32 -26.01 -16.61
N ALA A 207 -12.44 -25.28 -16.71
CA ALA A 207 -13.61 -25.72 -17.47
C ALA A 207 -13.29 -25.98 -18.95
N LYS A 208 -12.45 -25.14 -19.57
CA LYS A 208 -11.98 -25.34 -20.96
C LYS A 208 -11.06 -26.56 -21.10
N ALA A 209 -10.21 -26.85 -20.12
CA ALA A 209 -9.39 -28.06 -20.13
C ALA A 209 -10.25 -29.33 -19.94
N ASP A 210 -11.26 -29.26 -19.07
CA ASP A 210 -12.20 -30.36 -18.81
C ASP A 210 -13.11 -30.62 -20.03
N SER A 211 -13.48 -29.59 -20.80
CA SER A 211 -14.23 -29.78 -22.05
C SER A 211 -13.38 -30.38 -23.18
N ILE A 212 -12.12 -29.93 -23.35
CA ILE A 212 -11.19 -30.46 -24.35
C ILE A 212 -10.83 -31.93 -24.06
N SER A 213 -10.72 -32.33 -22.79
CA SER A 213 -10.45 -33.73 -22.43
C SER A 213 -11.65 -34.66 -22.66
N ASN A 214 -12.88 -34.12 -22.65
CA ASN A 214 -14.11 -34.89 -22.90
C ASN A 214 -14.54 -34.90 -24.39
N ASP A 215 -14.04 -33.99 -25.22
CA ASP A 215 -14.48 -33.80 -26.61
C ASP A 215 -13.54 -34.43 -27.66
N SER A 216 -13.31 -35.74 -27.54
CA SER A 216 -12.70 -36.55 -28.61
C SER A 216 -13.73 -37.03 -29.66
N LYS A 217 -14.90 -36.38 -29.80
CA LYS A 217 -15.89 -36.70 -30.85
C LYS A 217 -16.54 -35.44 -31.48
N GLU A 218 -15.87 -34.98 -32.53
CA GLU A 218 -16.39 -34.27 -33.72
C GLU A 218 -17.17 -32.93 -33.60
N ARG A 219 -16.50 -31.88 -34.13
CA ARG A 219 -16.93 -30.94 -35.19
C ARG A 219 -17.43 -29.52 -34.81
N PRO A 220 -17.38 -28.55 -35.76
CA PRO A 220 -16.65 -27.30 -35.57
C PRO A 220 -17.52 -26.02 -35.57
N GLY A 221 -16.93 -24.94 -35.05
CA GLY A 221 -17.18 -23.57 -35.48
C GLY A 221 -18.32 -22.84 -34.76
N SER A 222 -17.95 -21.91 -33.89
CA SER A 222 -18.71 -20.67 -33.67
C SER A 222 -17.84 -19.66 -32.92
N ASP A 223 -17.77 -18.44 -33.45
CA ASP A 223 -17.06 -17.29 -32.89
C ASP A 223 -17.36 -17.07 -31.40
N ASP A 224 -16.29 -16.82 -30.63
CA ASP A 224 -16.29 -16.48 -29.21
C ASP A 224 -16.99 -15.12 -28.97
N ILE A 225 -18.32 -15.12 -28.90
CA ILE A 225 -19.09 -13.98 -28.39
C ILE A 225 -19.03 -14.02 -26.86
N ILE A 226 -18.18 -13.16 -26.29
CA ILE A 226 -18.07 -12.93 -24.85
C ILE A 226 -19.43 -12.46 -24.32
N ASN A 227 -20.17 -13.32 -23.62
CA ASN A 227 -21.42 -12.96 -22.97
C ASN A 227 -21.14 -12.33 -21.58
N PRO A 228 -21.53 -11.08 -21.31
CA PRO A 228 -21.32 -10.42 -20.01
C PRO A 228 -22.07 -11.06 -18.83
N GLN A 229 -22.98 -12.00 -19.09
CA GLN A 229 -23.78 -12.67 -18.06
C GLN A 229 -23.04 -13.80 -17.33
N ASP A 230 -21.85 -14.20 -17.79
CA ASP A 230 -21.07 -15.32 -17.23
C ASP A 230 -20.16 -14.94 -16.03
N ASP A 231 -20.33 -13.73 -15.48
CA ASP A 231 -19.61 -13.27 -14.27
C ASP A 231 -20.28 -13.76 -12.96
N ALA A 232 -21.32 -14.60 -13.03
CA ALA A 232 -22.20 -14.94 -11.91
C ALA A 232 -21.80 -16.17 -11.07
N ILE A 233 -20.63 -16.79 -11.28
CA ILE A 233 -20.39 -18.15 -10.75
C ILE A 233 -19.98 -18.19 -9.25
N ILE A 234 -19.64 -17.07 -8.59
CA ILE A 234 -19.27 -17.07 -7.16
C ILE A 234 -19.99 -15.96 -6.37
N ASN A 235 -21.31 -15.89 -6.46
CA ASN A 235 -22.13 -14.96 -5.67
C ASN A 235 -22.79 -15.60 -4.42
N ASN A 236 -22.47 -16.86 -4.10
CA ASN A 236 -23.20 -17.63 -3.07
C ASN A 236 -22.45 -17.81 -1.73
N ASP A 237 -21.23 -17.27 -1.59
CA ASP A 237 -20.50 -17.30 -0.32
C ASP A 237 -21.20 -16.40 0.74
N PRO A 238 -21.42 -16.86 1.99
CA PRO A 238 -22.01 -16.07 3.07
C PRO A 238 -21.27 -14.76 3.37
N ASN A 239 -19.93 -14.76 3.34
CA ASN A 239 -19.11 -13.56 3.49
C ASN A 239 -19.33 -12.61 2.29
N PHE A 240 -19.61 -13.16 1.12
CA PHE A 240 -19.90 -12.39 -0.09
C PHE A 240 -21.32 -11.81 -0.12
N LYS A 241 -22.33 -12.47 0.45
CA LYS A 241 -23.68 -11.89 0.57
C LYS A 241 -23.70 -10.63 1.43
N ILE A 242 -22.80 -10.53 2.41
CA ILE A 242 -22.60 -9.33 3.23
C ILE A 242 -21.99 -8.22 2.36
N ALA A 243 -20.92 -8.51 1.61
CA ALA A 243 -20.31 -7.55 0.68
C ALA A 243 -21.25 -7.13 -0.48
N ALA A 244 -22.12 -8.03 -0.96
CA ALA A 244 -23.08 -7.76 -2.04
C ALA A 244 -24.28 -6.93 -1.57
N LYS A 245 -24.73 -7.09 -0.31
CA LYS A 245 -25.73 -6.19 0.30
C LYS A 245 -25.18 -4.77 0.56
N ILE A 246 -23.87 -4.65 0.73
CA ILE A 246 -23.18 -3.36 0.93
C ILE A 246 -22.85 -2.69 -0.42
N ASN A 247 -22.79 -3.45 -1.52
CA ASN A 247 -22.58 -2.96 -2.89
C ASN A 247 -23.78 -2.19 -3.49
N GLU A 248 -24.82 -1.85 -2.73
CA GLU A 248 -25.76 -0.79 -3.14
C GLU A 248 -25.11 0.59 -2.95
N ILE A 249 -23.93 0.77 -3.54
CA ILE A 249 -23.40 2.07 -3.93
C ILE A 249 -24.32 2.53 -5.07
N THR A 250 -25.18 3.49 -4.78
CA THR A 250 -26.14 3.99 -5.76
C THR A 250 -25.41 4.76 -6.88
N GLU A 251 -26.03 4.90 -8.05
CA GLU A 251 -25.49 5.75 -9.13
C GLU A 251 -25.26 7.20 -8.69
N ASN A 252 -25.91 7.65 -7.60
CA ASN A 252 -25.67 8.95 -7.00
C ASN A 252 -24.39 8.97 -6.15
N ASP A 253 -24.04 7.88 -5.47
CA ASP A 253 -22.77 7.78 -4.74
C ASP A 253 -21.58 7.82 -5.71
N LEU A 254 -21.71 7.20 -6.89
CA LEU A 254 -20.70 7.20 -7.95
C LEU A 254 -20.48 8.58 -8.61
N LYS A 255 -21.46 9.49 -8.57
CA LYS A 255 -21.30 10.86 -9.08
C LYS A 255 -20.37 11.71 -8.23
N ASN A 256 -20.18 11.35 -6.96
CA ASN A 256 -19.21 12.00 -6.07
C ASN A 256 -17.76 11.51 -6.31
N TYR A 257 -17.55 10.49 -7.15
CA TYR A 257 -16.26 9.88 -7.45
C TYR A 257 -16.04 9.68 -8.97
N PRO A 258 -15.92 10.78 -9.75
CA PRO A 258 -15.86 10.75 -11.21
C PRO A 258 -14.68 9.94 -11.79
N ASP A 259 -13.63 9.70 -11.01
CA ASP A 259 -12.44 8.93 -11.44
C ASP A 259 -12.65 7.41 -11.39
N LEU A 260 -13.59 6.91 -10.57
CA LEU A 260 -14.01 5.50 -10.59
C LEU A 260 -14.78 5.15 -11.88
N MET A 261 -15.47 6.12 -12.49
CA MET A 261 -16.19 5.94 -13.74
C MET A 261 -15.29 5.99 -14.98
N ARG A 262 -14.12 6.65 -14.91
CA ARG A 262 -13.31 6.97 -16.11
C ARG A 262 -12.29 5.90 -16.52
N ASN A 263 -12.05 4.88 -15.69
CA ASN A 263 -11.04 3.83 -15.94
C ASN A 263 -11.60 2.45 -16.30
N MET A 264 -12.81 2.39 -16.88
CA MET A 264 -13.21 1.24 -17.70
C MET A 264 -12.77 1.39 -19.18
N SER A 265 -11.72 2.16 -19.45
CA SER A 265 -11.20 2.41 -20.80
C SER A 265 -10.38 1.22 -21.34
N THR A 266 -11.10 0.32 -22.01
CA THR A 266 -10.84 -0.13 -23.39
C THR A 266 -9.42 -0.50 -23.84
N HIS A 267 -8.51 -0.86 -22.95
CA HIS A 267 -7.35 -1.66 -23.36
C HIS A 267 -7.75 -3.13 -23.37
N SER A 268 -7.72 -3.73 -24.58
CA SER A 268 -7.79 -5.16 -24.88
C SER A 268 -7.96 -6.06 -23.64
N LYS A 269 -9.20 -6.47 -23.36
CA LYS A 269 -9.56 -7.45 -22.30
C LYS A 269 -8.75 -8.75 -22.35
N THR A 270 -7.98 -8.95 -23.41
CA THR A 270 -7.26 -10.16 -23.79
C THR A 270 -5.77 -10.19 -23.44
N ASP A 271 -5.09 -9.06 -23.16
CA ASP A 271 -3.61 -9.07 -23.09
C ASP A 271 -2.98 -9.15 -21.68
N TYR A 272 -3.65 -8.70 -20.62
CA TYR A 272 -3.08 -8.74 -19.25
C TYR A 272 -3.18 -10.12 -18.59
N LEU A 273 -4.01 -11.01 -19.16
CA LEU A 273 -4.12 -12.41 -18.75
C LEU A 273 -3.11 -13.30 -19.48
N LYS A 274 -2.02 -12.71 -20.02
CA LYS A 274 -0.75 -13.43 -20.16
C LYS A 274 -0.49 -14.14 -18.84
N LYS A 275 -0.36 -15.47 -18.92
CA LYS A 275 -0.23 -16.40 -17.79
C LYS A 275 0.59 -15.76 -16.67
N LEU A 276 -0.07 -15.42 -15.56
CA LEU A 276 0.60 -14.88 -14.38
C LEU A 276 1.77 -15.81 -14.02
N PRO A 277 2.93 -15.26 -13.62
CA PRO A 277 4.03 -16.09 -13.16
C PRO A 277 3.62 -16.97 -11.98
N ASN A 278 4.40 -18.02 -11.74
CA ASN A 278 4.15 -18.89 -10.59
C ASN A 278 4.35 -18.12 -9.28
N GLN A 279 3.29 -18.08 -8.47
CA GLN A 279 3.29 -17.42 -7.18
C GLN A 279 4.03 -18.28 -6.15
N LYS A 280 4.80 -17.63 -5.28
CA LYS A 280 5.67 -18.26 -4.28
C LYS A 280 5.53 -17.57 -2.92
N SER A 281 6.04 -18.23 -1.89
CA SER A 281 6.13 -17.68 -0.54
C SER A 281 7.54 -17.90 0.02
N PHE A 282 8.04 -16.91 0.75
CA PHE A 282 9.28 -16.99 1.51
C PHE A 282 9.05 -16.45 2.94
N PRO A 283 9.30 -17.26 3.98
CA PRO A 283 9.58 -18.70 3.94
C PRO A 283 8.45 -19.51 3.26
N ALA A 284 8.76 -20.71 2.77
CA ALA A 284 7.76 -21.55 2.11
C ALA A 284 6.56 -21.84 3.02
N ASN A 285 5.37 -21.99 2.42
CA ASN A 285 4.09 -22.32 3.07
C ASN A 285 3.62 -21.33 4.16
N LYS A 286 4.24 -20.15 4.26
CA LYS A 286 3.77 -19.10 5.18
C LYS A 286 2.63 -18.28 4.58
N VAL A 287 2.70 -18.02 3.28
CA VAL A 287 1.74 -17.19 2.54
C VAL A 287 1.15 -18.00 1.39
N LYS A 288 -0.16 -17.88 1.16
CA LYS A 288 -0.83 -18.63 0.09
C LYS A 288 -0.28 -18.26 -1.29
N LEU A 289 -0.15 -19.27 -2.15
CA LEU A 289 0.45 -19.14 -3.48
C LEU A 289 -0.54 -18.54 -4.50
N GLN A 290 -0.92 -17.30 -4.28
CA GLN A 290 -1.85 -16.53 -5.10
C GLN A 290 -1.32 -15.13 -5.37
N TYR A 291 -1.78 -14.50 -6.46
CA TYR A 291 -1.32 -13.16 -6.81
C TYR A 291 -1.94 -12.11 -5.88
N ALA A 292 -3.22 -12.27 -5.56
CA ALA A 292 -3.97 -11.40 -4.65
C ALA A 292 -4.84 -12.19 -3.67
N SER A 293 -5.13 -11.63 -2.48
CA SER A 293 -6.05 -12.20 -1.48
C SER A 293 -7.03 -11.16 -0.96
N ALA A 294 -8.23 -11.60 -0.57
CA ALA A 294 -9.23 -10.74 0.05
C ALA A 294 -8.90 -10.34 1.50
N ASN A 295 -7.95 -11.06 2.11
CA ASN A 295 -7.56 -10.97 3.51
C ASN A 295 -6.11 -10.51 3.70
N TRP A 296 -5.47 -10.02 2.64
CA TRP A 296 -4.22 -9.27 2.74
C TRP A 296 -4.57 -7.79 2.81
N ILE A 297 -4.34 -7.17 3.97
CA ILE A 297 -4.74 -5.80 4.27
C ILE A 297 -3.53 -4.89 4.09
N PRO A 298 -3.40 -4.16 2.96
CA PRO A 298 -2.28 -3.25 2.74
C PRO A 298 -2.32 -2.09 3.72
N LEU A 299 -1.17 -1.81 4.36
CA LEU A 299 -1.00 -0.68 5.28
C LEU A 299 0.06 0.32 4.79
N VAL A 300 0.96 -0.12 3.92
CA VAL A 300 2.03 0.71 3.33
C VAL A 300 2.04 0.48 1.82
N THR A 301 2.36 1.51 1.05
CA THR A 301 2.38 1.47 -0.42
C THR A 301 3.66 2.09 -0.97
N ASP A 302 4.17 1.53 -2.05
CA ASP A 302 5.19 2.17 -2.89
C ASP A 302 4.59 3.11 -3.96
N ASN A 303 3.25 3.20 -4.00
CA ASN A 303 2.48 3.92 -5.03
C ASN A 303 2.69 3.43 -6.48
N ALA A 304 3.32 2.26 -6.66
CA ALA A 304 3.53 1.59 -7.94
C ALA A 304 2.85 0.22 -8.03
N GLY A 305 2.20 -0.21 -6.95
CA GLY A 305 1.37 -1.41 -6.87
C GLY A 305 1.92 -2.49 -5.95
N ASN A 306 2.93 -2.19 -5.13
CA ASN A 306 3.47 -3.07 -4.11
C ASN A 306 3.16 -2.54 -2.70
N HIS A 307 3.01 -3.47 -1.77
CA HIS A 307 2.50 -3.17 -0.45
C HIS A 307 3.16 -4.00 0.64
N ILE A 308 3.28 -3.39 1.81
CA ILE A 308 3.44 -4.09 3.08
C ILE A 308 2.05 -4.23 3.70
N ALA A 309 1.71 -5.44 4.13
CA ALA A 309 0.35 -5.79 4.50
C ALA A 309 0.29 -6.76 5.67
N ILE A 310 -0.86 -6.78 6.33
CA ILE A 310 -1.21 -7.79 7.31
C ILE A 310 -1.91 -8.95 6.60
N ASP A 311 -1.40 -10.15 6.80
CA ASP A 311 -1.99 -11.38 6.28
C ASP A 311 -2.95 -11.98 7.32
N LEU A 312 -4.26 -11.87 7.05
CA LEU A 312 -5.32 -12.44 7.88
C LEU A 312 -5.77 -13.82 7.40
N ASP A 313 -5.14 -14.37 6.35
CA ASP A 313 -5.45 -15.68 5.80
C ASP A 313 -4.15 -16.39 5.34
N PRO A 314 -3.24 -16.65 6.29
CA PRO A 314 -1.95 -17.28 6.00
C PRO A 314 -2.10 -18.71 5.47
N ASP A 315 -1.02 -19.25 4.93
CA ASP A 315 -0.94 -20.66 4.56
C ASP A 315 -0.55 -21.54 5.77
N VAL A 316 -0.42 -22.86 5.57
CA VAL A 316 -0.37 -23.87 6.62
C VAL A 316 0.70 -23.65 7.70
N ASP A 317 1.83 -23.02 7.37
CA ASP A 317 2.92 -22.76 8.32
C ASP A 317 2.93 -21.30 8.82
N GLY A 318 2.03 -20.45 8.30
CA GLY A 318 1.95 -19.02 8.60
C GLY A 318 1.21 -18.67 9.90
N MET A 319 1.27 -17.39 10.26
CA MET A 319 0.63 -16.84 11.45
C MET A 319 -0.40 -15.79 11.05
N VAL A 320 -1.61 -15.85 11.63
CA VAL A 320 -2.63 -14.82 11.39
C VAL A 320 -2.12 -13.52 11.96
N GLY A 321 -2.08 -12.47 11.14
CA GLY A 321 -1.51 -11.18 11.52
C GLY A 321 -0.03 -10.99 11.13
N GLN A 322 0.61 -11.99 10.51
CA GLN A 322 1.97 -11.85 9.98
C GLN A 322 2.05 -10.72 8.95
N VAL A 323 3.21 -10.06 8.88
CA VAL A 323 3.44 -8.93 7.98
C VAL A 323 4.10 -9.43 6.71
N ILE A 324 3.50 -9.14 5.56
CA ILE A 324 3.94 -9.62 4.26
C ILE A 324 4.23 -8.49 3.28
N ILE A 325 5.14 -8.73 2.34
CA ILE A 325 5.25 -7.96 1.10
C ILE A 325 4.48 -8.68 0.00
N PHE A 326 3.57 -7.97 -0.67
CA PHE A 326 2.81 -8.47 -1.81
C PHE A 326 2.56 -7.35 -2.83
N GLY A 327 2.19 -7.70 -4.05
CA GLY A 327 1.78 -6.71 -5.05
C GLY A 327 2.19 -7.08 -6.46
N ARG A 328 2.19 -6.06 -7.31
CA ARG A 328 2.44 -6.14 -8.76
C ARG A 328 3.71 -6.90 -9.12
N ASP A 329 4.81 -6.61 -8.43
CA ASP A 329 6.15 -7.11 -8.77
C ASP A 329 6.62 -8.23 -7.83
N TYR A 330 5.80 -8.57 -6.82
CA TYR A 330 6.10 -9.59 -5.82
C TYR A 330 5.36 -10.89 -6.13
N ASP A 331 5.82 -11.62 -7.15
CA ASP A 331 5.38 -13.00 -7.40
C ASP A 331 5.76 -13.93 -6.23
N THR A 332 6.88 -13.64 -5.57
CA THR A 332 7.23 -14.24 -4.27
C THR A 332 6.80 -13.29 -3.16
N LYS A 333 5.89 -13.74 -2.29
CA LYS A 333 5.49 -13.00 -1.10
C LYS A 333 6.51 -13.26 0.01
N TYR A 334 6.86 -12.23 0.77
CA TYR A 334 7.85 -12.32 1.83
C TYR A 334 7.22 -12.02 3.18
N VAL A 335 7.38 -12.91 4.16
CA VAL A 335 7.03 -12.60 5.56
C VAL A 335 8.17 -11.83 6.19
N VAL A 336 7.93 -10.58 6.57
CA VAL A 336 8.96 -9.65 7.09
C VAL A 336 8.89 -9.48 8.62
N ALA A 337 7.78 -9.85 9.23
CA ALA A 337 7.62 -9.97 10.68
C ALA A 337 6.45 -10.89 11.04
N ASP A 338 6.46 -11.44 12.27
CA ASP A 338 5.38 -12.31 12.76
C ASP A 338 4.11 -11.52 13.12
N ASN A 339 4.23 -10.22 13.40
CA ASN A 339 3.13 -9.31 13.67
C ASN A 339 3.51 -7.85 13.42
N TRP A 340 2.50 -6.97 13.42
CA TRP A 340 2.67 -5.54 13.15
C TRP A 340 3.56 -4.82 14.19
N GLY A 341 3.48 -5.19 15.46
CA GLY A 341 4.31 -4.60 16.51
C GLY A 341 5.79 -4.86 16.30
N GLN A 342 6.17 -6.10 15.97
CA GLN A 342 7.54 -6.43 15.63
C GLN A 342 8.03 -5.73 14.35
N PHE A 343 7.16 -5.58 13.35
CA PHE A 343 7.50 -4.85 12.13
C PHE A 343 7.78 -3.37 12.42
N MET A 344 6.89 -2.70 13.13
CA MET A 344 7.06 -1.29 13.52
C MET A 344 8.31 -1.09 14.37
N SER A 345 8.58 -1.99 15.33
CA SER A 345 9.80 -1.92 16.14
C SER A 345 11.08 -2.05 15.28
N LYS A 346 11.12 -2.95 14.29
CA LYS A 346 12.26 -3.05 13.38
C LYS A 346 12.45 -1.77 12.54
N PHE A 347 11.34 -1.23 12.01
CA PHE A 347 11.39 0.01 11.24
C PHE A 347 11.88 1.18 12.10
N ALA A 348 11.35 1.35 13.32
CA ALA A 348 11.79 2.41 14.23
C ALA A 348 13.28 2.31 14.55
N LEU A 349 13.82 1.10 14.75
CA LEU A 349 15.26 0.92 14.96
C LEU A 349 16.10 1.30 13.75
N ASP A 350 15.63 1.03 12.53
CA ASP A 350 16.32 1.51 11.33
C ASP A 350 16.27 3.03 11.25
N PHE A 351 15.10 3.59 11.52
CA PHE A 351 14.81 5.02 11.43
C PHE A 351 15.41 5.84 12.57
N GLU A 352 15.85 5.22 13.66
CA GLU A 352 16.55 5.90 14.75
C GLU A 352 18.02 6.20 14.39
N ASP A 353 18.60 5.44 13.46
CA ASP A 353 19.99 5.59 13.03
C ASP A 353 20.09 6.48 11.78
N PRO A 354 20.58 7.73 11.90
CA PRO A 354 20.67 8.66 10.78
C PRO A 354 21.66 8.22 9.71
N SER A 355 22.54 7.24 9.99
CA SER A 355 23.42 6.66 8.97
C SER A 355 22.70 5.74 7.99
N ASN A 356 21.48 5.30 8.31
CA ASN A 356 20.66 4.47 7.45
C ASN A 356 19.86 5.26 6.39
N CYS A 357 19.94 6.59 6.36
CA CYS A 357 19.09 7.36 5.46
C CYS A 357 19.71 8.65 4.91
N LYS A 358 19.13 9.14 3.81
CA LYS A 358 19.32 10.51 3.31
C LYS A 358 18.14 10.91 2.43
N LEU A 359 18.01 12.20 2.14
CA LEU A 359 17.21 12.65 1.01
C LEU A 359 18.00 12.50 -0.29
N ASP A 360 17.36 11.95 -1.31
CA ASP A 360 17.92 11.78 -2.65
C ASP A 360 16.91 12.21 -3.72
N TYR A 361 17.38 12.89 -4.76
CA TYR A 361 16.55 13.36 -5.84
C TYR A 361 16.31 12.25 -6.85
N ASP A 362 15.04 11.94 -7.11
CA ASP A 362 14.62 11.05 -8.18
C ASP A 362 14.35 11.89 -9.45
N PRO A 363 15.21 11.81 -10.49
CA PRO A 363 15.03 12.59 -11.72
C PRO A 363 13.87 12.10 -12.59
N ASP A 364 13.42 10.85 -12.42
CA ASP A 364 12.31 10.30 -13.18
C ASP A 364 10.96 10.79 -12.62
N LEU A 365 10.87 10.92 -11.29
CA LEU A 365 9.70 11.46 -10.59
C LEU A 365 9.76 12.98 -10.39
N GLY A 366 10.94 13.57 -10.52
CA GLY A 366 11.16 15.00 -10.32
C GLY A 366 10.99 15.46 -8.88
N GLN A 367 11.24 14.59 -7.89
CA GLN A 367 11.03 14.87 -6.47
C GLN A 367 12.13 14.26 -5.59
N PHE A 368 12.27 14.75 -4.36
CA PHE A 368 13.15 14.13 -3.37
C PHE A 368 12.41 13.03 -2.59
N ASN A 369 13.10 11.93 -2.32
CA ASN A 369 12.61 10.84 -1.48
C ASN A 369 13.60 10.59 -0.33
N LEU A 370 13.09 10.16 0.83
CA LEU A 370 13.92 9.56 1.87
C LEU A 370 14.34 8.17 1.40
N VAL A 371 15.63 7.88 1.29
CA VAL A 371 16.15 6.58 0.81
C VAL A 371 16.92 5.86 1.91
N TYR A 372 16.91 4.52 1.88
CA TYR A 372 17.68 3.69 2.80
C TYR A 372 19.12 3.50 2.31
N LEU A 373 20.08 3.54 3.24
CA LEU A 373 21.50 3.34 2.99
C LEU A 373 21.97 1.98 3.53
N ASP A 374 22.79 1.28 2.75
CA ASP A 374 23.46 0.05 3.19
C ASP A 374 24.57 0.34 4.22
N GLN A 375 25.20 -0.72 4.74
CA GLN A 375 26.29 -0.61 5.73
C GLN A 375 27.54 0.13 5.21
N SER A 376 27.64 0.32 3.89
CA SER A 376 28.71 1.05 3.23
C SER A 376 28.33 2.50 2.92
N GLY A 377 27.11 2.92 3.25
CA GLY A 377 26.56 4.25 2.99
C GLY A 377 26.04 4.45 1.57
N ASN A 378 25.82 3.37 0.80
CA ASN A 378 25.26 3.46 -0.55
C ASN A 378 23.73 3.34 -0.52
N VAL A 379 23.06 4.01 -1.45
CA VAL A 379 21.62 3.85 -1.67
C VAL A 379 21.33 2.41 -2.10
N VAL A 380 20.29 1.82 -1.52
CA VAL A 380 19.77 0.53 -1.98
C VAL A 380 18.77 0.77 -3.10
N ASP A 381 19.15 0.44 -4.34
CA ASP A 381 18.40 0.77 -5.56
C ASP A 381 16.95 0.22 -5.58
N GLY A 382 16.70 -0.99 -5.07
CA GLY A 382 15.33 -1.52 -4.95
C GLY A 382 14.54 -0.98 -3.75
N GLY A 383 15.07 0.03 -3.07
CA GLY A 383 14.45 0.69 -1.94
C GLY A 383 14.25 -0.21 -0.73
N TYR A 384 13.42 0.25 0.20
CA TYR A 384 13.26 -0.42 1.49
C TYR A 384 12.53 -1.76 1.40
N LEU A 385 11.68 -1.98 0.39
CA LEU A 385 11.10 -3.31 0.16
C LEU A 385 12.21 -4.34 -0.18
N GLU A 386 13.21 -3.97 -0.97
CA GLU A 386 14.37 -4.85 -1.22
C GLU A 386 15.13 -5.12 0.08
N VAL A 387 15.41 -4.09 0.88
CA VAL A 387 16.08 -4.21 2.19
C VAL A 387 15.40 -5.26 3.06
N LEU A 388 14.07 -5.18 3.19
CA LEU A 388 13.27 -6.13 3.94
C LEU A 388 13.38 -7.56 3.37
N THR A 389 13.32 -7.72 2.05
CA THR A 389 13.47 -9.05 1.43
C THR A 389 14.87 -9.65 1.58
N ARG A 390 15.93 -8.85 1.50
CA ARG A 390 17.32 -9.29 1.70
C ARG A 390 17.52 -9.78 3.14
N ARG A 391 17.00 -9.03 4.12
CA ARG A 391 17.07 -9.40 5.55
C ARG A 391 16.43 -10.73 5.86
N VAL A 392 15.22 -10.99 5.35
CA VAL A 392 14.55 -12.27 5.63
C VAL A 392 15.27 -13.46 4.98
N LYS A 393 15.99 -13.23 3.86
CA LYS A 393 16.84 -14.24 3.21
C LYS A 393 18.21 -14.41 3.88
N GLY A 394 18.56 -13.56 4.85
CA GLY A 394 19.89 -13.54 5.46
C GLY A 394 20.98 -13.01 4.54
N GLU A 395 20.60 -12.23 3.53
CA GLU A 395 21.54 -11.57 2.62
C GLU A 395 22.13 -10.34 3.33
N ARG A 396 23.44 -10.13 3.17
CA ARG A 396 24.11 -8.92 3.69
C ARG A 396 23.52 -7.71 3.00
N LEU A 397 23.25 -6.63 3.75
CA LEU A 397 22.85 -5.32 3.22
C LEU A 397 24.05 -4.53 2.73
#